data_AF-A0A813DLB9-F1
#
_entry.id   AF-A0A813DLB9-F1
#
_cell.length_a   1.000
_cell.length_b   1.000
_cell.length_c   1.000
_cell.angle_alpha   90.00
_cell.angle_beta   90.00
_cell.angle_gamma   90.00
#
_symmetry.space_group_name_H-M   'P 1'
#
loop_
_entity.id
_entity.type
_entity.pdbx_description
1 polymer ?
#
loop_
_entity_poly.entity_id
_entity_poly.type
_entity_poly.pdbx_seq_one_letter_code
_entity_poly.pdbx_strand_id
1 'polypeptide(L)'
;MLMVFCKPVALFYGTQIAGEDLPDGVEDIAEMTVNQVGTWTWSWMEPMIGTASFVLLCCQFTRAQVLKMNMKPYGEYVLQWRANRVAAKFPQYDRSMVRAWAKHMPRVGVSWQPVYERTAGVKGPTSGL
;
A
#
# COMPACT_ATOMS: atom_id res chain seq x y z
N MET A 1 21.11 -14.47 2.13
CA MET A 1 20.81 -15.62 3.02
C MET A 1 19.42 -15.38 3.59
N LEU A 2 18.49 -16.33 3.43
CA LEU A 2 17.08 -16.19 3.83
C LEU A 2 16.97 -15.82 5.33
N MET A 3 16.24 -14.74 5.65
CA MET A 3 16.13 -14.19 7.02
C MET A 3 15.72 -15.23 8.08
N VAL A 4 14.85 -16.17 7.72
CA VAL A 4 14.30 -17.21 8.61
C VAL A 4 15.35 -18.27 8.99
N PHE A 5 16.37 -18.46 8.15
CA PHE A 5 17.45 -19.43 8.36
C PHE A 5 18.73 -18.79 8.94
N CYS A 6 18.69 -17.49 9.21
CA CYS A 6 19.79 -16.74 9.79
C CYS A 6 19.69 -16.80 11.32
N LYS A 7 20.52 -17.66 11.93
CA LYS A 7 20.61 -17.88 13.38
C LYS A 7 20.52 -16.60 14.24
N PRO A 8 21.33 -15.54 14.01
CA PRO A 8 21.28 -14.34 14.86
C PRO A 8 19.97 -13.53 14.71
N VAL A 9 19.36 -13.55 13.53
CA VAL A 9 18.11 -12.82 13.27
C VAL A 9 16.92 -13.58 13.88
N ALA A 10 16.92 -14.91 13.79
CA ALA A 10 15.91 -15.77 14.41
C ALA A 10 15.93 -15.65 15.95
N LEU A 11 17.11 -15.57 16.57
CA LEU A 11 17.26 -15.34 18.02
C LEU A 11 16.61 -14.04 18.46
N PHE A 12 17.01 -12.95 17.80
CA PHE A 12 16.53 -11.61 18.13
C PHE A 12 15.01 -11.51 17.98
N TYR A 13 14.48 -12.02 16.88
CA TYR A 13 13.05 -11.94 16.59
C TYR A 13 12.23 -12.87 17.51
N GLY A 14 12.74 -14.07 17.83
CA GLY A 14 12.07 -15.03 18.72
C GLY A 14 11.98 -14.52 20.16
N THR A 15 13.09 -14.04 20.70
CA THR A 15 13.17 -13.63 22.12
C THR A 15 12.56 -12.25 22.39
N GLN A 16 12.80 -11.26 21.51
CA GLN A 16 12.35 -9.89 21.75
C GLN A 16 10.95 -9.57 21.22
N ILE A 17 10.50 -10.28 20.17
CA ILE A 17 9.26 -9.93 19.46
C ILE A 17 8.20 -11.02 19.62
N ALA A 18 8.57 -12.30 19.49
CA ALA A 18 7.63 -13.39 19.69
C ALA A 18 7.48 -13.80 21.16
N GLY A 19 8.48 -13.54 21.99
CA GLY A 19 8.48 -13.92 23.41
C GLY A 19 8.52 -15.43 23.63
N GLU A 20 9.03 -16.18 22.65
CA GLU A 20 9.22 -17.63 22.72
C GLU A 20 10.56 -17.95 23.37
N ASP A 21 10.55 -18.88 24.33
CA ASP A 21 11.76 -19.42 24.94
C ASP A 21 12.46 -20.38 23.96
N LEU A 22 13.77 -20.55 24.15
CA LEU A 22 14.50 -21.59 23.41
C LEU A 22 13.92 -22.98 23.78
N PRO A 23 13.84 -23.93 22.83
CA PRO A 23 13.32 -25.25 23.13
C PRO A 23 14.16 -25.95 24.21
N ASP A 24 13.46 -26.70 25.07
CA ASP A 24 14.03 -27.37 26.24
C ASP A 24 15.27 -28.21 25.87
N GLY A 25 16.42 -27.82 26.42
CA GLY A 25 17.69 -28.55 26.29
C GLY A 25 18.74 -27.95 25.36
N VAL A 26 18.55 -26.73 24.84
CA VAL A 26 19.57 -26.03 24.02
C VAL A 26 19.94 -24.69 24.67
N GLU A 27 21.15 -24.60 25.24
CA GLU A 27 21.68 -23.35 25.84
C GLU A 27 22.15 -22.35 24.76
N ASP A 28 22.49 -22.81 23.54
CA ASP A 28 23.03 -21.96 22.47
C ASP A 28 22.51 -22.29 21.05
N ILE A 29 22.07 -21.26 20.31
CA ILE A 29 21.54 -21.37 18.91
C ILE A 29 22.60 -21.86 17.91
N ALA A 30 23.88 -21.84 18.31
CA ALA A 30 24.98 -22.40 17.54
C ALA A 30 24.81 -23.91 17.29
N GLU A 31 24.18 -24.65 18.20
CA GLU A 31 24.01 -26.10 18.12
C GLU A 31 22.83 -26.53 17.23
N MET A 32 21.89 -25.62 16.97
CA MET A 32 20.76 -25.91 16.09
C MET A 32 21.19 -26.03 14.63
N THR A 33 20.75 -27.09 13.97
CA THR A 33 20.82 -27.21 12.52
C THR A 33 19.89 -26.21 11.85
N VAL A 34 20.22 -25.81 10.61
CA VAL A 34 19.41 -24.83 9.84
C VAL A 34 17.94 -25.26 9.72
N ASN A 35 17.69 -26.57 9.63
CA ASN A 35 16.34 -27.13 9.58
C ASN A 35 15.59 -26.99 10.91
N GLN A 36 16.24 -27.22 12.05
CA GLN A 36 15.63 -27.03 13.38
C GLN A 36 15.27 -25.57 13.64
N VAL A 37 16.15 -24.63 13.24
CA VAL A 37 15.85 -23.18 13.32
C VAL A 37 14.65 -22.84 12.42
N GLY A 38 14.58 -23.43 11.22
CA GLY A 38 13.44 -23.26 10.32
C GLY A 38 12.12 -23.79 10.91
N THR A 39 12.13 -24.97 11.53
CA THR A 39 10.93 -25.54 12.17
C THR A 39 10.49 -24.72 13.38
N TRP A 40 11.43 -24.25 14.20
CA TRP A 40 11.12 -23.39 15.35
C TRP A 40 10.55 -22.06 14.91
N THR A 41 11.24 -21.32 14.03
CA THR A 41 10.76 -20.04 13.47
C THR A 41 9.40 -20.15 12.80
N TRP A 42 9.12 -21.26 12.14
CA TRP A 42 7.81 -21.51 11.54
C TRP A 42 6.68 -21.64 12.58
N SER A 43 6.94 -22.31 13.71
CA SER A 43 5.95 -22.56 14.77
C SER A 43 5.31 -21.28 15.31
N TRP A 44 6.10 -20.22 15.50
CA TRP A 44 5.61 -18.94 16.02
C TRP A 44 5.29 -17.91 14.92
N MET A 45 5.67 -18.15 13.67
CA MET A 45 5.24 -17.35 12.53
C MET A 45 3.84 -17.73 11.99
N GLU A 46 3.42 -18.98 12.16
CA GLU A 46 2.14 -19.50 11.66
C GLU A 46 0.89 -18.72 12.14
N PRO A 47 0.74 -18.35 13.44
CA PRO A 47 -0.43 -17.59 13.89
C PRO A 47 -0.46 -16.15 13.35
N MET A 48 0.70 -15.52 13.22
CA MET A 48 0.84 -14.13 12.75
C MET A 48 0.51 -14.02 11.26
N ILE A 49 0.99 -14.96 10.44
CA ILE A 49 0.65 -15.03 9.02
C ILE A 49 -0.84 -15.38 8.82
N GLY A 50 -1.40 -16.27 9.64
CA GLY A 50 -2.83 -16.58 9.61
C GLY A 50 -3.70 -15.34 9.87
N THR A 51 -3.37 -14.57 10.90
CA THR A 51 -4.11 -13.33 11.23
C THR A 51 -3.96 -12.26 10.15
N ALA A 52 -2.75 -12.05 9.64
CA ALA A 52 -2.50 -11.09 8.57
C ALA A 52 -3.25 -11.44 7.29
N SER A 53 -3.26 -12.73 6.91
CA SER A 53 -3.99 -13.21 5.73
C SER A 53 -5.50 -13.05 5.89
N PHE A 54 -6.05 -13.34 7.07
CA PHE A 54 -7.47 -13.10 7.37
C PHE A 54 -7.85 -11.62 7.24
N VAL A 55 -7.05 -10.71 7.81
CA VAL A 55 -7.30 -9.25 7.69
C VAL A 55 -7.25 -8.80 6.23
N LEU A 56 -6.29 -9.30 5.45
CA LEU A 56 -6.22 -9.01 4.02
C LEU A 56 -7.44 -9.55 3.26
N LEU A 57 -7.89 -10.76 3.58
CA LEU A 57 -9.11 -11.34 3.00
C LEU A 57 -10.36 -10.53 3.37
N CYS A 58 -10.50 -10.10 4.62
CA CYS A 58 -11.58 -9.21 5.06
C CYS A 58 -11.55 -7.88 4.31
N CYS A 59 -10.37 -7.30 4.09
CA CYS A 59 -10.20 -6.07 3.32
C CYS A 59 -10.58 -6.27 1.84
N GLN A 60 -10.14 -7.38 1.22
CA GLN A 60 -10.52 -7.74 -0.15
C GLN A 60 -12.03 -7.95 -0.27
N PHE A 61 -12.65 -8.66 0.67
CA PHE A 61 -14.08 -8.88 0.72
C PHE A 61 -14.84 -7.55 0.87
N THR A 62 -14.41 -6.68 1.79
CA THR A 62 -15.00 -5.35 1.99
C THR A 62 -14.94 -4.54 0.71
N ARG A 63 -13.78 -4.52 0.03
CA ARG A 63 -13.64 -3.86 -1.28
C ARG A 63 -14.62 -4.43 -2.32
N ALA A 64 -14.79 -5.74 -2.38
CA ALA A 64 -15.73 -6.38 -3.29
C ALA A 64 -17.19 -6.01 -2.99
N GLN A 65 -17.57 -5.91 -1.70
CA GLN A 65 -18.92 -5.49 -1.30
C GLN A 65 -19.19 -4.01 -1.64
N VAL A 66 -18.22 -3.13 -1.39
CA VAL A 66 -18.31 -1.69 -1.75
C VAL A 66 -18.55 -1.51 -3.25
N LEU A 67 -17.87 -2.31 -4.09
CA LEU A 67 -18.09 -2.29 -5.55
C LEU A 67 -19.49 -2.80 -5.93
N LYS A 68 -19.98 -3.88 -5.30
CA LYS A 68 -21.32 -4.42 -5.55
C LYS A 68 -22.44 -3.45 -5.15
N MET A 69 -22.24 -2.68 -4.08
CA MET A 69 -23.19 -1.67 -3.61
C MET A 69 -23.16 -0.37 -4.42
N ASN A 70 -22.36 -0.32 -5.50
CA ASN A 70 -22.18 0.87 -6.34
C ASN A 70 -21.78 2.11 -5.53
N MET A 71 -21.12 1.90 -4.38
CA MET A 71 -20.56 2.98 -3.58
C MET A 71 -19.37 3.55 -4.32
N LYS A 72 -19.28 4.88 -4.36
CA LYS A 72 -18.19 5.58 -5.04
C LYS A 72 -16.85 5.02 -4.54
N PRO A 73 -16.04 4.40 -5.42
CA PRO A 73 -14.75 3.86 -5.01
C PRO A 73 -13.89 5.01 -4.49
N TYR A 74 -12.97 4.71 -3.56
CA TYR A 74 -12.09 5.70 -2.94
C TYR A 74 -11.41 6.65 -3.97
N GLY A 75 -11.08 6.14 -5.16
CA GLY A 75 -10.56 6.95 -6.26
C GLY A 75 -11.49 8.09 -6.71
N GLU A 76 -12.80 7.83 -6.84
CA GLU A 76 -13.78 8.87 -7.17
C GLU A 76 -13.92 9.90 -6.06
N TYR A 77 -13.84 9.46 -4.80
CA TYR A 77 -13.88 10.35 -3.65
C TYR A 77 -12.69 11.32 -3.67
N VAL A 78 -11.48 10.81 -3.91
CA VAL A 78 -10.26 11.62 -4.03
C VAL A 78 -10.34 12.57 -5.23
N LEU A 79 -10.85 12.11 -6.38
CA LEU A 79 -11.05 12.97 -7.56
C LEU A 79 -12.06 14.09 -7.28
N GLN A 80 -13.16 13.78 -6.60
CA GLN A 80 -14.17 14.78 -6.22
C GLN A 80 -13.59 15.80 -5.23
N TRP A 81 -12.78 15.37 -4.27
CA TRP A 81 -12.10 16.26 -3.34
C TRP A 81 -11.12 17.21 -4.04
N ARG A 82 -10.31 16.68 -4.97
CA ARG A 82 -9.40 17.49 -5.81
C ARG A 82 -10.18 18.48 -6.67
N ALA A 83 -11.24 18.03 -7.33
CA ALA A 83 -12.10 18.88 -8.15
C ALA A 83 -12.72 20.03 -7.35
N ASN A 84 -13.14 19.76 -6.11
CA ASN A 84 -13.64 20.79 -5.19
C ASN A 84 -12.57 21.81 -4.82
N ARG A 85 -11.34 21.38 -4.58
CA ARG A 85 -10.21 22.27 -4.27
C ARG A 85 -9.90 23.20 -5.45
N VAL A 86 -9.89 22.69 -6.67
CA VAL A 86 -9.65 23.50 -7.88
C VAL A 86 -10.78 24.51 -8.07
N ALA A 87 -12.04 24.08 -7.95
CA ALA A 87 -13.20 24.97 -8.06
C ALA A 87 -13.22 26.07 -6.97
N ALA A 88 -12.68 25.79 -5.78
CA ALA A 88 -12.54 26.79 -4.72
C ALA A 88 -11.43 27.82 -5.01
N LYS A 89 -10.33 27.38 -5.66
CA LYS A 89 -9.20 28.25 -6.00
C LYS A 89 -9.50 29.19 -7.18
N PHE A 90 -10.37 28.77 -8.09
CA PHE A 90 -10.76 29.55 -9.27
C PHE A 90 -12.26 29.90 -9.25
N PRO A 91 -12.70 30.83 -8.37
CA PRO A 91 -14.10 31.18 -8.21
C PRO A 91 -14.69 31.96 -9.41
N GLN A 92 -13.83 32.44 -10.32
CA GLN A 92 -14.21 33.24 -11.48
C GLN A 92 -14.93 32.43 -12.56
N TYR A 93 -14.78 31.10 -12.55
CA TYR A 93 -15.37 30.19 -13.53
C TYR A 93 -16.54 29.43 -12.91
N ASP A 94 -17.42 28.90 -13.75
CA ASP A 94 -18.49 28.03 -13.28
C ASP A 94 -17.92 26.79 -12.58
N ARG A 95 -18.33 26.62 -11.32
CA ARG A 95 -17.92 25.50 -10.46
C ARG A 95 -18.27 24.16 -11.08
N SER A 96 -19.37 24.06 -11.83
CA SER A 96 -19.79 22.80 -12.44
C SER A 96 -18.82 22.36 -13.56
N MET A 97 -18.49 23.28 -14.47
CA MET A 97 -17.51 23.05 -15.55
C MET A 97 -16.11 22.77 -15.00
N VAL A 98 -15.64 23.55 -14.02
CA VAL A 98 -14.31 23.36 -13.42
C VAL A 98 -14.19 21.99 -12.74
N ARG A 99 -15.25 21.55 -12.03
CA ARG A 99 -15.27 20.22 -11.43
C ARG A 99 -15.27 19.10 -12.47
N ALA A 100 -16.07 19.24 -13.53
CA ALA A 100 -16.12 18.26 -14.62
C ALA A 100 -14.77 18.16 -15.33
N TRP A 101 -14.13 19.30 -15.61
CA TRP A 101 -12.79 19.38 -16.19
C TRP A 101 -11.72 18.76 -15.29
N ALA A 102 -11.70 19.11 -14.00
CA ALA A 102 -10.71 18.60 -13.04
C ALA A 102 -10.79 17.07 -12.84
N LYS A 103 -11.95 16.46 -13.05
CA LYS A 103 -12.12 15.00 -13.03
C LYS A 103 -11.55 14.31 -14.28
N HIS A 104 -11.50 14.99 -15.43
CA HIS A 104 -11.04 14.44 -16.72
C HIS A 104 -9.60 14.84 -17.07
N MET A 105 -8.95 15.66 -16.25
CA MET A 105 -7.59 16.12 -16.51
C MET A 105 -6.61 14.94 -16.48
N PRO A 106 -5.67 14.84 -17.45
CA PRO A 106 -4.62 13.82 -17.41
C PRO A 106 -3.82 13.93 -16.10
N ARG A 107 -3.33 12.78 -15.61
CA ARG A 107 -2.48 12.74 -14.42
C ARG A 107 -1.29 13.67 -14.64
N VAL A 108 -1.23 14.77 -13.88
CA VAL A 108 -0.01 15.58 -13.80
C VAL A 108 1.09 14.69 -13.22
N GLY A 109 2.25 14.68 -13.88
CA GLY A 109 3.40 13.90 -13.43
C GLY A 109 3.82 14.31 -12.01
N VAL A 110 4.66 13.49 -11.37
CA VAL A 110 5.29 13.81 -10.07
C VAL A 110 6.39 14.87 -10.24
N SER A 111 6.27 15.72 -11.25
CA SER A 111 7.17 16.85 -11.45
C SER A 111 6.87 17.86 -10.37
N TRP A 112 7.85 18.06 -9.48
CA TRP A 112 7.80 19.09 -8.45
C TRP A 112 7.63 20.50 -9.05
N GLN A 113 8.02 20.68 -10.31
CA GLN A 113 7.83 21.91 -11.08
C GLN A 113 6.70 21.76 -12.12
N PRO A 114 5.94 22.84 -12.39
CA PRO A 114 4.95 22.84 -13.48
C PRO A 114 5.67 22.63 -14.82
N VAL A 115 5.32 21.56 -15.51
CA VAL A 115 5.74 21.31 -16.88
C VAL A 115 4.86 22.15 -17.79
N TYR A 116 5.37 23.30 -18.23
CA TYR A 116 4.69 24.15 -19.21
C TYR A 116 4.82 23.52 -20.61
N GLU A 117 3.76 23.54 -21.41
CA GLU A 117 3.71 22.90 -22.75
C GLU A 117 4.85 23.34 -23.67
N ARG A 118 5.39 24.56 -23.47
CA ARG A 118 6.54 25.09 -24.22
C ARG A 118 7.81 24.22 -24.10
N THR A 119 8.00 23.49 -23.01
CA THR A 119 9.19 22.65 -22.79
C THR A 119 8.95 21.17 -23.03
N ALA A 120 7.71 20.69 -23.09
CA ALA A 120 7.40 19.26 -23.14
C ALA A 120 7.07 18.71 -24.54
N GLY A 121 6.74 19.56 -25.52
CA GLY A 121 6.40 19.10 -26.88
C GLY A 121 5.17 18.18 -26.98
N VAL A 122 4.44 17.97 -25.88
CA VAL A 122 3.23 17.15 -25.85
C VAL A 122 2.05 18.05 -26.20
N LYS A 123 1.51 17.88 -27.42
CA LYS A 123 0.23 18.48 -27.81
C LYS A 123 -0.88 17.93 -26.91
N GLY A 124 -1.57 18.82 -26.20
CA GLY A 124 -2.79 18.47 -25.47
C GLY A 124 -3.91 17.95 -26.41
N PRO A 125 -4.93 17.26 -25.85
CA PRO A 125 -5.99 16.59 -26.63
C PRO A 125 -6.96 17.53 -27.37
N THR A 126 -6.73 18.85 -27.38
CA THR A 126 -7.61 19.85 -28.02
C THR A 126 -6.96 20.58 -29.22
N SER A 127 -5.82 20.13 -29.74
CA SER A 127 -5.25 20.67 -30.99
C SER A 127 -5.84 19.99 -32.24
N GLY A 128 -7.16 20.02 -32.40
CA GLY A 128 -7.86 19.33 -33.49
C GLY A 128 -9.28 19.79 -33.80
N LEU A 129 -9.63 21.04 -33.44
CA LEU A 129 -10.75 21.80 -34.00
C LEU A 129 -10.28 23.22 -34.25
#